data_AF-A0A368Z582-F1
#
_entry.id   AF-A0A368Z582-F1
#
_cell.length_a   1.000
_cell.length_b   1.000
_cell.length_c   1.000
_cell.angle_alpha   90.00
_cell.angle_beta   90.00
_cell.angle_gamma   90.00
#
_symmetry.space_group_name_H-M   'P 1'
#
loop_
_entity.id
_entity.type
_entity.pdbx_description
1 polymer ?
#
loop_
_entity_poly.entity_id
_entity_poly.type
_entity_poly.pdbx_seq_one_letter_code
_entity_poly.pdbx_strand_id
1 'polypeptide(L)'
;MQLADTQIKKILQFINEAQANLDRLREIFAAEIETGDLDPMSPKNKDGKFLTERGIEVCFRLFDRGENPYGVAKLMGISYTAAANRHTSWEKIGGKHRKQQPLN
;
A
#
# COMPACT_ATOMS: atom_id res chain seq x y z
N MET A 1 -13.82 -18.58 47.42
CA MET A 1 -13.45 -19.18 46.12
C MET A 1 -14.13 -18.46 44.93
N GLN A 2 -15.46 -18.30 44.90
CA GLN A 2 -16.20 -17.65 43.79
C GLN A 2 -15.83 -16.18 43.44
N LEU A 3 -15.40 -15.37 44.41
CA LEU A 3 -15.03 -13.96 44.18
C LEU A 3 -13.73 -13.81 43.37
N ALA A 4 -12.73 -14.64 43.67
CA ALA A 4 -11.46 -14.64 42.95
C ALA A 4 -11.63 -15.09 41.49
N ASP A 5 -12.44 -16.12 41.24
CA ASP A 5 -12.77 -16.58 39.89
C ASP A 5 -13.47 -15.49 39.05
N THR A 6 -14.30 -14.67 39.70
CA THR A 6 -15.01 -13.58 39.03
C THR A 6 -14.06 -12.44 38.64
N GLN A 7 -13.09 -12.11 39.50
CA GLN A 7 -12.05 -11.12 39.18
C GLN A 7 -11.12 -11.62 38.08
N ILE A 8 -10.71 -12.89 38.12
CA ILE A 8 -9.89 -13.50 37.07
C ILE A 8 -10.60 -13.42 35.72
N LYS A 9 -11.90 -13.75 35.65
CA LYS A 9 -12.68 -13.64 34.40
C LYS A 9 -12.72 -12.22 33.85
N LYS A 10 -12.90 -11.21 34.70
CA LYS A 10 -12.89 -9.79 34.28
C LYS A 10 -11.54 -9.36 33.72
N ILE A 11 -10.45 -9.79 34.35
CA ILE A 11 -9.09 -9.50 33.87
C ILE A 11 -8.85 -10.16 32.51
N LEU A 12 -9.22 -11.43 32.35
CA LEU A 12 -9.07 -12.14 31.07
C LEU A 12 -9.91 -11.51 29.97
N GLN A 13 -11.13 -11.09 30.27
CA GLN A 13 -11.97 -10.36 29.33
C GLN A 13 -11.29 -9.05 28.88
N PHE A 14 -10.76 -8.27 29.82
CA PHE A 14 -10.07 -7.02 29.50
C PHE A 14 -8.83 -7.24 28.62
N ILE A 15 -8.04 -8.29 28.89
CA ILE A 15 -6.87 -8.64 28.06
C ILE A 15 -7.32 -9.02 26.64
N ASN A 16 -8.38 -9.82 26.51
CA ASN A 16 -8.88 -10.23 25.20
C ASN A 16 -9.40 -9.05 24.38
N GLU A 17 -10.11 -8.11 25.02
CA GLU A 17 -10.58 -6.88 24.38
C GLU A 17 -9.40 -5.99 23.96
N ALA A 18 -8.37 -5.86 24.80
CA ALA A 18 -7.15 -5.13 24.47
C ALA A 18 -6.43 -5.75 23.26
N GLN A 19 -6.30 -7.07 23.21
CA GLN A 19 -5.67 -7.77 22.09
C GLN A 19 -6.45 -7.55 20.79
N ALA A 20 -7.78 -7.71 20.82
CA ALA A 20 -8.62 -7.48 19.65
C ALA A 20 -8.53 -6.02 19.15
N ASN A 21 -8.42 -5.04 20.05
CA ASN A 21 -8.23 -3.65 19.67
C ASN A 21 -6.85 -3.41 19.03
N LEU A 22 -5.79 -4.03 19.56
CA LEU A 22 -4.46 -3.95 18.95
C LEU A 22 -4.44 -4.59 17.56
N ASP A 23 -5.12 -5.71 17.37
CA ASP A 23 -5.20 -6.37 16.07
C ASP A 23 -5.90 -5.48 15.03
N ARG A 24 -7.02 -4.83 15.40
CA ARG A 24 -7.69 -3.85 14.53
C ARG A 24 -6.79 -2.65 14.20
N LEU A 25 -6.06 -2.12 15.17
CA LEU A 25 -5.11 -1.03 14.91
C LEU A 25 -4.02 -1.47 13.93
N ARG A 26 -3.49 -2.69 14.07
CA ARG A 26 -2.52 -3.24 13.13
C ARG A 26 -3.09 -3.35 11.72
N GLU A 27 -4.35 -3.75 11.56
CA GLU A 27 -5.01 -3.80 10.26
C GLU A 27 -5.19 -2.41 9.66
N ILE A 28 -5.60 -1.41 10.45
CA ILE A 28 -5.71 -0.01 10.01
C ILE A 28 -4.34 0.52 9.56
N PHE A 29 -3.29 0.33 10.36
CA PHE A 29 -1.95 0.77 10.00
C PHE A 29 -1.37 -0.02 8.83
N ALA A 30 -1.69 -1.31 8.66
CA ALA A 30 -1.30 -2.07 7.48
C ALA A 30 -1.94 -1.50 6.22
N ALA A 31 -3.21 -1.10 6.28
CA ALA A 31 -3.87 -0.39 5.19
C ALA A 31 -3.27 0.99 4.93
N GLU A 32 -2.86 1.73 5.96
CA GLU A 32 -2.14 3.02 5.82
C GLU A 32 -0.71 2.86 5.27
N ILE A 33 -0.03 1.77 5.57
CA ILE A 33 1.29 1.42 5.00
C ILE A 33 1.13 1.00 3.53
N GLU A 34 0.06 0.29 3.18
CA GLU A 34 -0.30 0.01 1.77
C GLU A 34 -0.69 1.28 1.01
N THR A 35 -1.25 2.30 1.66
CA THR A 35 -1.47 3.63 1.09
C THR A 35 -0.27 4.58 1.25
N GLY A 36 0.85 4.10 1.79
CA GLY A 36 2.05 4.89 2.08
C GLY A 36 2.40 5.81 0.92
N ASP A 37 2.32 7.13 1.15
CA ASP A 37 2.63 8.22 0.22
C ASP A 37 2.52 7.85 -1.28
N LEU A 38 1.32 7.50 -1.73
CA LEU A 38 1.05 7.22 -3.14
C LEU A 38 0.90 8.49 -3.99
N ASP A 39 1.42 9.63 -3.53
CA ASP A 39 1.40 10.86 -4.30
C ASP A 39 2.11 10.63 -5.64
N PRO A 40 1.37 10.64 -6.78
CA PRO A 40 1.95 10.45 -8.10
C PRO A 40 2.96 11.54 -8.47
N MET A 41 2.82 12.72 -7.86
CA MET A 41 3.65 13.90 -8.10
C MET A 41 4.78 14.06 -7.09
N SER A 42 4.94 13.13 -6.14
CA SER A 42 6.02 13.16 -5.17
C SER A 42 7.38 13.29 -5.89
N PRO A 43 8.25 14.24 -5.48
CA PRO A 43 9.56 14.41 -6.11
C PRO A 43 10.43 13.16 -5.97
N LYS A 44 10.16 12.30 -4.98
CA LYS A 44 10.85 11.02 -4.79
C LYS A 44 10.60 10.00 -5.92
N ASN A 45 9.57 10.21 -6.74
CA ASN A 45 9.26 9.31 -7.86
C ASN A 45 10.22 9.47 -9.04
N LYS A 46 11.00 10.56 -9.09
CA LYS A 46 11.80 10.91 -10.25
C LYS A 46 13.21 11.30 -9.85
N ASP A 47 14.18 10.77 -10.58
CA ASP A 47 15.54 11.28 -10.63
C ASP A 47 15.75 11.92 -12.00
N GLY A 48 15.63 13.25 -12.06
CA GLY A 48 15.57 14.01 -13.29
C GLY A 48 14.43 13.56 -14.21
N LYS A 49 14.77 12.92 -15.34
CA LYS A 49 13.80 12.42 -16.33
C LYS A 49 13.38 10.97 -16.11
N PHE A 50 14.06 10.24 -15.21
CA PHE A 50 13.84 8.82 -15.01
C PHE A 50 13.01 8.56 -13.76
N LEU A 51 12.19 7.51 -13.78
CA LEU A 51 11.50 7.06 -12.58
C LEU A 51 12.50 6.36 -11.65
N THR A 52 12.44 6.67 -10.36
CA THR A 52 13.10 5.88 -9.32
C THR A 52 12.37 4.54 -9.15
N GLU A 53 12.94 3.62 -8.37
CA GLU A 53 12.25 2.37 -8.01
C GLU A 53 10.89 2.64 -7.35
N ARG A 54 10.84 3.63 -6.45
CA ARG A 54 9.61 4.14 -5.85
C ARG A 54 8.62 4.64 -6.91
N GLY A 55 9.09 5.44 -7.88
CA GLY A 55 8.26 5.94 -8.96
C GLY A 55 7.69 4.83 -9.85
N ILE A 56 8.47 3.77 -10.10
CA ILE A 56 8.00 2.58 -10.81
C ILE A 56 6.91 1.87 -10.00
N GLU A 57 7.10 1.70 -8.70
CA GLU A 57 6.10 1.05 -7.84
C GLU A 57 4.81 1.90 -7.73
N VAL A 58 4.89 3.22 -7.66
CA VAL A 58 3.71 4.12 -7.74
C VAL A 58 2.98 3.94 -9.07
N CYS A 59 3.72 3.91 -10.19
CA CYS A 59 3.16 3.66 -11.51
C CYS A 59 2.39 2.33 -11.55
N PHE A 60 2.97 1.27 -10.99
CA PHE A 60 2.35 -0.04 -10.92
C PHE A 60 1.12 -0.07 -10.01
N ARG A 61 1.15 0.58 -8.85
CA ARG A 61 -0.02 0.68 -7.96
C ARG A 61 -1.18 1.48 -8.57
N LEU A 62 -0.89 2.46 -9.43
CA LEU A 62 -1.94 3.13 -10.22
C LEU A 62 -2.58 2.17 -11.23
N PHE A 63 -1.79 1.32 -11.91
CA PHE A 63 -2.34 0.26 -12.77
C PHE A 63 -3.13 -0.79 -11.98
N ASP A 64 -2.66 -1.17 -10.78
CA ASP A 64 -3.39 -2.08 -9.89
C ASP A 64 -4.79 -1.55 -9.56
N ARG A 65 -4.92 -0.22 -9.41
CA ARG A 65 -6.18 0.52 -9.20
C ARG A 65 -7.04 0.65 -10.47
N GLY A 66 -6.54 0.22 -11.63
CA GLY A 66 -7.27 0.24 -12.90
C GLY A 66 -7.03 1.48 -13.77
N GLU A 67 -6.06 2.32 -13.45
CA GLU A 67 -5.65 3.39 -14.36
C GLU A 67 -5.11 2.81 -15.66
N ASN A 68 -5.31 3.53 -16.77
CA ASN A 68 -4.71 3.18 -18.05
C ASN A 68 -3.40 3.99 -18.28
N PRO A 69 -2.59 3.66 -19.31
CA PRO A 69 -1.34 4.38 -19.55
C PRO A 69 -1.49 5.90 -19.72
N TYR A 70 -2.62 6.37 -20.26
CA TYR A 70 -2.90 7.80 -20.39
C TYR A 70 -3.18 8.46 -19.02
N GLY A 71 -4.00 7.81 -18.18
CA GLY A 71 -4.30 8.26 -16.82
C GLY A 71 -3.03 8.35 -15.97
N VAL A 72 -2.21 7.31 -15.99
CA VAL A 72 -0.92 7.29 -15.28
C VAL A 72 0.04 8.36 -15.79
N ALA A 73 0.15 8.55 -17.11
CA ALA A 73 0.98 9.61 -17.68
C ALA A 73 0.58 11.00 -17.17
N LYS A 74 -0.73 11.27 -17.12
CA LYS A 74 -1.28 12.53 -16.62
C LYS A 74 -1.05 12.70 -15.11
N LEU A 75 -1.36 11.67 -14.32
CA LEU A 75 -1.25 11.70 -12.86
C LEU A 75 0.20 11.88 -12.40
N MET A 76 1.15 11.16 -13.02
CA MET A 76 2.56 11.22 -12.64
C MET A 76 3.34 12.30 -13.38
N GLY A 77 2.76 13.00 -14.36
CA GLY A 77 3.47 13.96 -15.20
C GLY A 77 4.66 13.34 -15.95
N ILE A 78 4.43 12.19 -16.61
CA ILE A 78 5.41 11.51 -17.47
C ILE A 78 4.88 11.39 -18.90
N SER A 79 5.73 11.02 -19.85
CA SER A 79 5.25 10.81 -21.23
C SER A 79 4.37 9.56 -21.33
N TYR A 80 3.42 9.58 -22.28
CA TYR A 80 2.57 8.43 -22.57
C TYR A 80 3.41 7.18 -22.89
N THR A 81 4.45 7.32 -23.71
CA THR A 81 5.35 6.21 -24.05
C THR A 81 6.04 5.63 -22.82
N ALA A 82 6.45 6.45 -21.85
CA ALA A 82 7.02 5.95 -20.59
C ALA A 82 5.98 5.14 -19.80
N ALA A 83 4.77 5.66 -19.66
CA ALA A 83 3.67 4.95 -18.98
C ALA A 83 3.30 3.64 -19.70
N ALA A 84 3.21 3.63 -21.03
CA ALA A 84 2.93 2.44 -21.82
C ALA A 84 4.01 1.35 -21.64
N ASN A 85 5.29 1.74 -21.67
CA ASN A 85 6.40 0.81 -21.40
C ASN A 85 6.34 0.24 -19.98
N ARG A 86 5.90 1.04 -18.98
CA ARG A 86 5.69 0.56 -17.62
C ARG A 86 4.48 -0.37 -17.53
N HIS A 87 3.38 -0.11 -18.24
CA HIS A 87 2.23 -1.00 -18.29
C HIS A 87 2.61 -2.40 -18.80
N THR A 88 3.37 -2.48 -19.89
CA THR A 88 3.88 -3.78 -20.38
C THR A 88 4.81 -4.47 -19.37
N SER A 89 5.60 -3.71 -18.62
CA SER A 89 6.45 -4.26 -17.56
C SER A 89 5.63 -4.80 -16.40
N TRP A 90 4.58 -4.06 -16.01
CA TRP A 90 3.61 -4.43 -14.98
C TRP A 90 2.85 -5.71 -15.33
N GLU A 91 2.38 -5.85 -16.58
CA GLU A 91 1.73 -7.08 -17.06
C GLU A 91 2.66 -8.30 -16.95
N LYS A 92 3.94 -8.14 -17.35
CA LYS A 92 4.94 -9.22 -17.31
C LYS A 92 5.24 -9.74 -15.91
N ILE A 93 5.12 -8.91 -14.87
CA ILE A 93 5.38 -9.31 -13.48
C ILE A 93 4.12 -9.78 -12.74
N GLY A 94 3.00 -9.98 -13.45
CA GLY A 94 1.76 -10.53 -12.90
C GLY A 94 0.58 -9.58 -12.86
N GLY A 95 0.72 -8.35 -13.38
CA GLY A 95 -0.35 -7.37 -13.45
C GLY A 95 -1.00 -7.12 -12.07
N LYS A 96 -2.33 -7.16 -12.02
CA LYS A 96 -3.11 -6.98 -10.77
C LYS A 96 -2.78 -8.00 -9.67
N HIS A 97 -2.14 -9.11 -10.00
CA HIS A 97 -1.76 -10.16 -9.06
C HIS A 97 -0.26 -10.18 -8.75
N ARG A 98 0.50 -9.17 -9.22
CA ARG A 98 1.92 -9.02 -8.90
C ARG A 98 2.12 -8.88 -7.39
N LYS A 99 3.31 -9.24 -6.91
CA LYS A 99 3.73 -8.91 -5.56
C LYS A 99 4.14 -7.43 -5.48
N GLN A 100 3.43 -6.64 -4.70
CA GLN A 100 3.78 -5.23 -4.46
C GLN A 100 5.14 -5.11 -3.78
N GLN A 101 5.93 -4.14 -4.23
CA GLN A 101 7.20 -3.81 -3.60
C GLN A 101 6.98 -2.71 -2.55
N PRO A 102 7.82 -2.66 -1.51
CA PRO A 102 7.81 -1.54 -0.57
C PRO A 102 8.05 -0.20 -1.29
N LEU A 103 7.45 0.88 -0.78
CA LEU A 103 7.74 2.24 -1.24
C LEU A 103 8.90 2.79 -0.39
N ASN A 104 10.09 2.85 -1.00
CA ASN A 104 11.31 3.37 -0.38
C ASN A 104 11.52 4.85 -0.70
#